data_AF-A0A2G2IZ59-F1
#
_entry.id   AF-A0A2G2IZ59-F1
#
_cell.length_a   1.000
_cell.length_b   1.000
_cell.length_c   1.000
_cell.angle_alpha   90.00
_cell.angle_beta   90.00
_cell.angle_gamma   90.00
#
_symmetry.space_group_name_H-M   'P 1'
#
loop_
_entity.id
_entity.type
_entity.pdbx_description
1 polymer ?
#
loop_
_entity_poly.entity_id
_entity_poly.type
_entity_poly.pdbx_seq_one_letter_code
_entity_poly.pdbx_strand_id
1 'polypeptide(L)' 'MDEQELRAAGTTFLVGEDLYGISIDQLQERTNILNAEIERISIALHKKNEELTVAENFFNNS' A
#
# COMPACT_ATOMS: atom_id res chain seq x y z
N MET A 1 15.59 -17.97 10.50
CA MET A 1 15.24 -16.58 10.17
C MET A 1 14.14 -16.17 11.12
N ASP A 2 14.34 -15.11 11.88
CA ASP A 2 13.31 -14.60 12.78
C ASP A 2 12.26 -13.75 12.03
N GLU A 3 11.17 -13.38 12.70
CA GLU A 3 10.07 -12.62 12.08
C GLU A 3 10.51 -11.22 11.61
N GLN A 4 11.48 -10.60 12.31
CA GLN A 4 11.98 -9.27 11.96
C GLN A 4 12.83 -9.31 10.69
N GLU A 5 13.68 -10.32 10.57
CA GLU A 5 14.48 -10.59 9.36
C GLU A 5 13.58 -10.86 8.15
N LEU A 6 12.48 -11.60 8.33
CA LEU A 6 11.53 -11.87 7.25
C LEU A 6 10.84 -10.59 6.76
N ARG A 7 10.37 -9.74 7.68
CA ARG A 7 9.77 -8.43 7.35
C ARG A 7 10.74 -7.52 6.62
N ALA A 8 11.98 -7.42 7.12
CA ALA A 8 13.02 -6.60 6.48
C ALA A 8 13.27 -7.06 5.03
N ALA A 9 13.41 -8.37 4.80
CA ALA A 9 13.55 -8.92 3.46
C ALA A 9 12.33 -8.59 2.58
N GLY A 10 11.11 -8.75 3.11
CA GLY A 10 9.87 -8.39 2.42
C GLY A 10 9.77 -6.90 2.05
N THR A 11 10.54 -5.99 2.65
CA THR A 11 10.52 -4.56 2.29
C THR A 11 11.54 -4.15 1.24
N THR A 12 12.53 -5.00 0.94
CA THR A 12 13.75 -4.59 0.21
C THR A 12 13.57 -4.56 -1.31
N PHE A 13 12.58 -5.26 -1.85
CA PHE A 13 12.37 -5.37 -3.30
C PHE A 13 11.65 -4.14 -3.89
N LEU A 14 12.05 -3.71 -5.09
CA LEU A 14 11.36 -2.70 -5.87
C LEU A 14 10.36 -3.34 -6.86
N VAL A 15 9.37 -2.56 -7.30
CA VAL A 15 8.41 -3.02 -8.32
C VAL A 15 9.13 -3.21 -9.65
N GLY A 16 8.99 -4.41 -10.24
CA GLY A 16 9.59 -4.76 -11.52
C GLY A 16 10.99 -5.36 -11.44
N GLU A 17 11.53 -5.56 -10.23
CA GLU A 17 12.78 -6.31 -10.04
C GLU A 17 12.59 -7.80 -10.33
N ASP A 18 13.67 -8.45 -10.76
CA ASP A 18 13.72 -9.91 -10.85
C ASP A 18 13.66 -10.52 -9.44
N LEU A 19 12.83 -11.53 -9.28
CA LEU A 19 12.55 -12.20 -8.01
C LEU A 19 13.25 -13.57 -7.92
N TYR A 20 14.16 -13.88 -8.85
CA TYR A 20 14.94 -15.10 -8.81
C TYR A 20 15.74 -15.23 -7.50
N GLY A 21 15.66 -16.41 -6.87
CA GLY A 21 16.36 -16.70 -5.61
C GLY A 21 15.65 -16.21 -4.34
N ILE A 22 14.49 -15.56 -4.46
CA ILE A 22 13.68 -15.13 -3.32
C ILE A 22 12.77 -16.27 -2.85
N SER A 23 12.67 -16.46 -1.54
CA SER A 23 11.84 -17.52 -0.96
C SER A 23 10.35 -17.18 -1.02
N ILE A 24 9.50 -18.22 -1.01
CA ILE A 24 8.03 -18.07 -1.00
C ILE A 24 7.58 -17.22 0.20
N ASP A 25 8.15 -17.45 1.39
CA ASP A 25 7.78 -16.72 2.61
C ASP A 25 8.09 -15.22 2.48
N GLN A 26 9.22 -14.87 1.87
CA GLN A 26 9.58 -13.46 1.61
C GLN A 26 8.64 -12.81 0.60
N LEU A 27 8.22 -13.55 -0.44
CA LEU A 27 7.24 -13.06 -1.42
C LEU A 27 5.85 -12.88 -0.80
N GLN A 28 5.44 -13.80 0.09
CA GLN A 28 4.18 -13.71 0.81
C GLN A 28 4.19 -12.51 1.76
N GLU A 29 5.27 -12.31 2.50
CA GLU A 29 5.43 -11.15 3.38
C GLU A 29 5.41 -9.84 2.57
N ARG A 30 6.11 -9.78 1.44
CA ARG A 30 6.05 -8.63 0.52
C ARG A 30 4.62 -8.35 0.09
N THR A 31 3.89 -9.39 -0.30
CA THR A 31 2.49 -9.27 -0.76
C THR A 31 1.60 -8.71 0.35
N ASN A 32 1.76 -9.18 1.59
CA ASN A 32 1.00 -8.70 2.73
C ASN A 32 1.26 -7.20 2.99
N ILE A 33 2.52 -6.79 2.96
CA ILE A 33 2.93 -5.38 3.15
C ILE A 33 2.32 -4.50 2.06
N LEU A 34 2.40 -4.92 0.79
CA LEU A 34 1.85 -4.15 -0.33
C LEU A 34 0.33 -4.04 -0.26
N ASN A 35 -0.37 -5.10 0.15
CA ASN A 35 -1.83 -5.05 0.32
C ASN A 35 -2.25 -4.08 1.43
N ALA A 36 -1.55 -4.09 2.56
CA ALA A 36 -1.80 -3.14 3.65
C ALA A 36 -1.57 -1.68 3.18
N GLU A 37 -0.56 -1.45 2.34
CA GLU A 37 -0.28 -0.14 1.76
C GLU A 37 -1.37 0.29 0.76
N ILE A 38 -1.84 -0.63 -0.09
CA ILE A 38 -2.96 -0.39 -1.02
C ILE A 38 -4.22 0.02 -0.24
N GLU A 39 -4.52 -0.66 0.86
CA GLU A 39 -5.67 -0.34 1.73
C GLU A 39 -5.52 1.08 2.32
N ARG A 40 -4.34 1.40 2.87
CA ARG A 40 -4.03 2.73 3.41
C ARG A 40 -4.24 3.84 2.38
N ILE A 41 -3.74 3.64 1.16
CA ILE A 41 -3.88 4.60 0.06
C ILE A 41 -5.34 4.73 -0.36
N SER A 42 -6.07 3.61 -0.45
CA SER A 42 -7.50 3.60 -0.79
C SER A 42 -8.34 4.41 0.20
N ILE A 43 -8.07 4.27 1.51
CA ILE A 43 -8.74 5.06 2.55
C ILE A 43 -8.42 6.56 2.39
N ALA A 44 -7.16 6.91 2.11
CA ALA A 44 -6.78 8.30 1.91
C ALA A 44 -7.44 8.92 0.66
N LEU A 45 -7.55 8.16 -0.43
CA LEU A 45 -8.24 8.57 -1.65
C LEU A 45 -9.73 8.81 -1.40
N HIS A 46 -10.40 7.90 -0.67
CA HIS A 46 -11.80 8.07 -0.30
C HIS A 46 -12.04 9.38 0.44
N LYS A 47 -11.26 9.64 1.50
CA LYS A 47 -11.36 10.87 2.29
C LYS A 47 -11.17 12.12 1.44
N LYS A 48 -10.15 12.13 0.56
CA LYS A 48 -9.90 13.26 -0.34
C LYS A 48 -11.04 13.51 -1.33
N ASN A 49 -11.66 12.45 -1.84
CA ASN A 49 -12.81 12.57 -2.73
C ASN A 49 -14.03 13.11 -1.98
N GLU A 50 -14.29 12.66 -0.75
CA GLU A 50 -15.37 13.20 0.07
C GLU A 50 -15.16 14.69 0.38
N GLU A 51 -13.94 15.08 0.77
CA GLU A 51 -13.57 16.48 0.99
C GLU A 51 -13.78 17.34 -0.26
N LEU A 52 -13.41 16.83 -1.44
CA LEU A 52 -13.62 17.51 -2.72
C LEU A 52 -15.12 17.68 -3.02
N THR A 53 -15.92 16.63 -2.90
CA THR A 53 -17.37 16.68 -3.14
C THR A 53 -18.07 17.65 -2.18
N VAL A 54 -17.65 17.70 -0.91
CA VAL A 54 -18.17 18.68 0.06
C VAL A 54 -17.83 20.11 -0.37
N ALA A 55 -16.57 20.34 -0.79
CA ALA A 55 -16.16 21.66 -1.29
C ALA A 55 -16.94 22.09 -2.53
N GLU A 56 -17.10 21.21 -3.52
CA GLU A 56 -17.87 21.46 -4.74
C GLU A 56 -19.33 21.81 -4.43
N ASN A 57 -19.98 21.06 -3.53
CA ASN A 57 -21.35 21.33 -3.11
C ASN A 57 -21.50 22.65 -2.35
N PHE A 58 -20.47 23.07 -1.61
CA PHE A 58 -20.47 24.37 -0.93
C PHE A 58 -20.39 25.52 -1.94
N PHE A 59 -19.51 25.42 -2.93
CA PHE A 59 -19.35 26.46 -3.96
C PHE A 59 -20.51 26.53 -4.96
N ASN A 60 -21.15 25.40 -5.29
CA ASN A 60 -22.29 25.39 -6.23
C ASN A 60 -23.62 25.87 -5.60
N ASN A 61 -23.70 25.91 -4.27
CA ASN A 61 -24.87 26.41 -3.53
C ASN A 61 -24.64 27.81 -2.92
N SER A 62 -23.53 28.47 -3.27
CA SER A 62 -23.19 29.86 -2.90
C SER A 62 -23.49 30.80 -4.06
#